data_AF-A0A6P9A669-F1
#
_entry.id   AF-A0A6P9A669-F1
#
_cell.length_a   1.000
_cell.length_b   1.000
_cell.length_c   1.000
_cell.angle_alpha   90.00
_cell.angle_beta   90.00
_cell.angle_gamma   90.00
#
_symmetry.space_group_name_H-M   'P 1'
#
loop_
_entity.id
_entity.type
_entity.pdbx_description
1 polymer ?
#
loop_
_entity_poly.entity_id
_entity_poly.type
_entity_poly.pdbx_seq_one_letter_code
_entity_poly.pdbx_strand_id
1 'polypeptide(L)'
;MAKIVKIFETLRNNWKKSVFGTVALVYGVDYLMYSYESRQMMRAYCEAAREIGEAPMPVDCRPRHITVILNPAANKRKAKKEFEEYCAPLLYLAGLSVNVVVTGKEGQARTLIEKLEEATDAIVVAGGDGTLSEAVTGLLRREDGTNVARKMPLGVLPVGKTNSIAKHLFSQSADDRIKLLAEATMAVILEASKPLDVIKFQVLPTDGNEGGKPVYGLAGLEWGAFRDTNARRDKYWYFGGLRGYAAYIFAGFKGEKTITWNVQANMEYSPPCNGCSNCYEQRLDLHPDQAQSKSWWSAFGKRQPGSVVPTVDYRGKVNEDCRTVRKLDVATSDFSLISSNVSKEHNKVPQLQVSFGPEHVSYNDFVKEGWRRENGEDPSRPCKILAKEVKLWPVQAVKHQDNATASSTQDNIPTGPKDIEKWISIDNEDYEVKAVHATLLPNLVKMFYSPHVIIK
;
A
#
# COMPACT_ATOMS: atom_id res chain seq x y z
N MET A 1 27.02 4.50 -55.88
CA MET A 1 25.65 4.69 -56.41
C MET A 1 24.89 3.37 -56.56
N ALA A 2 25.29 2.44 -57.44
CA ALA A 2 24.53 1.20 -57.70
C ALA A 2 24.26 0.29 -56.47
N LYS A 3 25.20 0.20 -55.51
CA LYS A 3 24.99 -0.56 -54.27
C LYS A 3 23.93 0.07 -53.35
N ILE A 4 23.88 1.40 -53.29
CA ILE A 4 22.93 2.15 -52.45
C ILE A 4 21.52 2.05 -53.05
N VAL A 5 21.42 2.14 -54.39
CA VAL A 5 20.14 1.96 -55.10
C VAL A 5 19.58 0.55 -54.89
N LYS A 6 20.41 -0.50 -54.97
CA LYS A 6 20.00 -1.88 -54.67
C LYS A 6 19.53 -2.06 -53.22
N ILE A 7 20.19 -1.41 -52.26
CA ILE A 7 19.77 -1.43 -50.85
C ILE A 7 18.39 -0.75 -50.69
N PHE A 8 18.19 0.41 -51.31
CA PHE A 8 16.91 1.11 -51.29
C PHE A 8 15.77 0.31 -51.94
N GLU A 9 16.02 -0.33 -53.09
CA GLU A 9 15.05 -1.21 -53.73
C GLU A 9 14.71 -2.43 -52.86
N THR A 10 15.72 -3.01 -52.20
CA THR A 10 15.53 -4.16 -51.30
C THR A 10 14.73 -3.77 -50.05
N LEU A 11 15.00 -2.60 -49.47
CA LEU A 11 14.28 -2.04 -48.33
C LEU A 11 12.83 -1.72 -48.70
N ARG A 12 12.59 -1.15 -49.88
CA ARG A 12 11.24 -0.85 -50.40
C ARG A 12 10.44 -2.12 -50.66
N ASN A 13 11.04 -3.12 -51.29
CA ASN A 13 10.37 -4.38 -51.62
C ASN A 13 10.06 -5.22 -50.37
N ASN A 14 10.82 -5.05 -49.28
CA ASN A 14 10.62 -5.76 -48.02
C ASN A 14 10.25 -4.83 -46.85
N TRP A 15 9.49 -3.77 -47.10
CA TRP A 15 9.22 -2.71 -46.11
C TRP A 15 8.74 -3.25 -44.74
N LYS A 16 7.90 -4.29 -44.69
CA LYS A 16 7.45 -4.92 -43.44
C LYS A 16 8.60 -5.54 -42.63
N LYS A 17 9.54 -6.22 -43.31
CA LYS A 17 10.71 -6.84 -42.67
C LYS A 17 11.71 -5.79 -42.21
N SER A 18 11.90 -4.74 -43.01
CA SER A 18 12.74 -3.60 -42.67
C SER A 18 12.23 -2.87 -41.43
N VAL A 19 10.92 -2.59 -41.37
CA VAL A 19 10.28 -1.96 -40.20
C VAL A 19 10.44 -2.83 -38.96
N PHE A 20 10.14 -4.14 -39.06
CA PHE A 20 10.32 -5.05 -37.93
C PHE A 20 11.77 -5.10 -37.45
N GLY A 21 12.74 -5.20 -38.36
CA GLY A 21 14.17 -5.21 -38.04
C GLY A 21 14.61 -3.93 -37.35
N THR A 22 14.16 -2.76 -37.83
CA THR A 22 14.44 -1.47 -37.19
C THR A 22 13.85 -1.39 -35.78
N VAL A 23 12.57 -1.78 -35.60
CA VAL A 23 11.92 -1.78 -34.27
C VAL A 23 12.65 -2.71 -33.30
N ALA A 24 13.02 -3.91 -33.74
CA ALA A 24 13.76 -4.86 -32.92
C ALA A 24 15.16 -4.35 -32.55
N LEU A 25 15.85 -3.69 -33.48
CA LEU A 25 17.17 -3.09 -33.22
C LEU A 25 17.05 -1.93 -32.22
N VAL A 26 16.10 -1.01 -32.42
CA VAL A 26 15.86 0.11 -31.49
C VAL A 26 15.54 -0.40 -30.10
N TYR A 27 14.63 -1.38 -29.99
CA TYR A 27 14.31 -2.02 -28.71
C TYR A 27 15.53 -2.71 -28.07
N GLY A 28 16.35 -3.40 -28.87
CA GLY A 28 17.57 -4.06 -28.37
C GLY A 28 18.60 -3.07 -27.85
N VAL A 29 18.82 -1.97 -28.56
CA VAL A 29 19.73 -0.88 -28.15
C VAL A 29 19.21 -0.22 -26.87
N ASP A 30 17.92 0.13 -26.82
CA ASP A 30 17.26 0.71 -25.65
C ASP A 30 17.39 -0.20 -24.43
N TYR A 31 17.11 -1.50 -24.58
CA TYR A 31 17.28 -2.49 -23.52
C TYR A 31 18.73 -2.60 -23.01
N LEU A 32 19.71 -2.58 -23.93
CA LEU A 32 21.13 -2.63 -23.57
C LEU A 32 21.57 -1.35 -22.84
N MET A 33 21.13 -0.18 -23.30
CA MET A 33 21.38 1.10 -22.64
C MET A 33 20.76 1.10 -21.24
N TYR A 34 19.49 0.71 -21.10
CA TYR A 34 18.81 0.59 -19.82
C TYR A 34 19.55 -0.37 -18.87
N SER A 35 19.98 -1.54 -19.35
CA SER A 35 20.72 -2.50 -18.53
C SER A 35 22.09 -1.97 -18.11
N TYR A 36 22.76 -1.23 -18.98
CA TYR A 36 24.04 -0.60 -18.68
C TYR A 36 23.90 0.51 -17.63
N GLU A 37 22.96 1.44 -17.83
CA GLU A 37 22.65 2.52 -16.90
C GLU A 37 22.24 1.96 -15.52
N SER A 38 21.39 0.93 -15.49
CA SER A 38 20.97 0.25 -14.26
C SER A 38 22.16 -0.31 -13.47
N ARG A 39 23.14 -0.92 -14.15
CA ARG A 39 24.35 -1.46 -13.51
C ARG A 39 25.27 -0.34 -13.02
N GLN A 40 25.42 0.74 -13.78
CA GLN A 40 26.21 1.90 -13.35
C GLN A 40 25.61 2.56 -12.11
N MET A 41 24.29 2.75 -12.10
CA MET A 41 23.58 3.28 -10.94
C MET A 41 23.77 2.38 -9.72
N MET A 42 23.57 1.07 -9.85
CA MET A 42 23.79 0.16 -8.73
C MET A 42 25.23 0.14 -8.25
N ARG A 43 26.21 0.28 -9.14
CA ARG A 43 27.60 0.41 -8.75
C ARG A 43 27.82 1.65 -7.86
N ALA A 44 27.26 2.79 -8.24
CA ALA A 44 27.36 4.01 -7.44
C ALA A 44 26.70 3.83 -6.04
N TYR A 45 25.54 3.18 -5.97
CA TYR A 45 24.92 2.85 -4.69
C TYR A 45 25.74 1.87 -3.84
N CYS A 46 26.35 0.85 -4.46
CA CYS A 46 27.24 -0.08 -3.77
C CYS A 46 28.50 0.61 -3.25
N GLU A 47 29.09 1.54 -4.02
CA GLU A 47 30.23 2.34 -3.59
C GLU A 47 29.85 3.22 -2.38
N ALA A 48 28.70 3.90 -2.42
CA ALA A 48 28.18 4.70 -1.30
C ALA A 48 27.86 3.84 -0.06
N ALA A 49 27.24 2.67 -0.23
CA ALA A 49 26.95 1.75 0.87
C ALA A 49 28.24 1.20 1.51
N ARG A 50 29.25 0.90 0.70
CA ARG A 50 30.56 0.45 1.17
C ARG A 50 31.28 1.53 1.97
N GLU A 51 31.25 2.79 1.51
CA GLU A 51 31.83 3.90 2.27
C GLU A 51 31.22 4.03 3.67
N ILE A 52 29.91 3.79 3.80
CA ILE A 52 29.23 3.77 5.11
C ILE A 52 29.68 2.55 5.94
N GLY A 53 29.81 1.38 5.33
CA GLY A 53 30.22 0.15 6.02
C GLY A 53 31.70 0.11 6.43
N GLU A 54 32.58 0.80 5.72
CA GLU A 54 34.01 0.93 6.05
C GLU A 54 34.27 1.98 7.15
N ALA A 55 33.25 2.75 7.54
CA ALA A 55 33.38 3.74 8.61
C ALA A 55 33.72 3.05 9.95
N PRO A 56 34.68 3.59 10.73
CA PRO A 56 35.09 2.98 11.99
C PRO A 56 33.97 3.05 13.02
N MET A 57 33.69 1.92 13.68
CA MET A 57 32.71 1.81 14.75
C MET A 57 33.41 1.81 16.12
N PRO A 58 32.86 2.48 17.15
CA PRO A 58 33.35 2.34 18.52
C PRO A 58 33.27 0.88 19.00
N VAL A 59 34.26 0.44 19.77
CA VAL A 59 34.35 -0.95 20.27
C VAL A 59 33.14 -1.35 21.14
N ASP A 60 32.51 -0.38 21.80
CA ASP A 60 31.33 -0.60 22.65
C ASP A 60 30.01 -0.69 21.86
N CYS A 61 30.04 -0.48 20.55
CA CYS A 61 28.85 -0.53 19.69
C CYS A 61 28.80 -1.86 18.93
N ARG A 62 27.62 -2.49 18.95
CA ARG A 62 27.34 -3.66 18.11
C ARG A 62 26.87 -3.22 16.72
N PRO A 63 27.17 -3.99 15.66
CA PRO A 63 26.54 -3.80 14.36
C PRO A 63 25.02 -3.87 14.48
N ARG A 64 24.34 -3.02 13.71
CA ARG A 64 22.87 -2.98 13.69
C ARG A 64 22.31 -4.28 13.16
N HIS A 65 21.31 -4.80 13.86
CA HIS A 65 20.59 -6.01 13.45
C HIS A 65 19.25 -5.64 12.83
N ILE A 66 18.99 -6.09 11.61
CA ILE A 66 17.73 -5.88 10.91
C ILE A 66 17.09 -7.20 10.53
N THR A 67 15.78 -7.28 10.68
CA THR A 67 14.99 -8.46 10.27
C THR A 67 14.24 -8.12 9.00
N VAL A 68 14.59 -8.77 7.90
CA VAL A 68 13.94 -8.61 6.59
C VAL A 68 12.87 -9.67 6.42
N ILE A 69 11.62 -9.27 6.29
CA ILE A 69 10.50 -10.15 5.95
C ILE A 69 10.28 -10.10 4.44
N LEU A 70 10.62 -11.19 3.76
CA LEU A 70 10.55 -11.29 2.32
C LEU A 70 9.33 -12.11 1.89
N ASN A 71 8.45 -11.52 1.08
CA ASN A 71 7.39 -12.24 0.39
C ASN A 71 7.89 -12.72 -0.98
N PRO A 72 8.28 -14.01 -1.14
CA PRO A 72 8.82 -14.51 -2.38
C PRO A 72 7.76 -14.62 -3.48
N ALA A 73 6.46 -14.70 -3.14
CA ALA A 73 5.37 -14.81 -4.11
C ALA A 73 5.05 -13.46 -4.79
N ALA A 74 5.49 -12.35 -4.21
CA ALA A 74 5.29 -11.02 -4.76
C ALA A 74 5.86 -10.88 -6.18
N ASN A 75 5.21 -10.01 -6.97
CA ASN A 75 5.55 -9.70 -8.36
C ASN A 75 5.82 -10.94 -9.26
N LYS A 76 4.89 -11.91 -9.28
CA LYS A 76 5.01 -13.15 -10.07
C LYS A 76 6.27 -13.95 -9.73
N ARG A 77 6.59 -14.05 -8.44
CA ARG A 77 7.75 -14.80 -7.91
C ARG A 77 9.13 -14.22 -8.26
N LYS A 78 9.19 -12.95 -8.66
CA LYS A 78 10.47 -12.25 -8.94
C LYS A 78 11.05 -11.56 -7.71
N ALA A 79 10.26 -11.35 -6.66
CA ALA A 79 10.64 -10.58 -5.49
C ALA A 79 11.93 -11.07 -4.82
N LYS A 80 12.10 -12.39 -4.66
CA LYS A 80 13.33 -12.95 -4.09
C LYS A 80 14.57 -12.60 -4.91
N LYS A 81 14.48 -12.78 -6.24
CA LYS A 81 15.58 -12.46 -7.15
C LYS A 81 15.92 -10.98 -7.11
N GLU A 82 14.91 -10.11 -7.17
CA GLU A 82 15.13 -8.66 -7.12
C GLU A 82 15.73 -8.21 -5.78
N PHE A 83 15.30 -8.79 -4.66
CA PHE A 83 15.91 -8.53 -3.36
C PHE A 83 17.38 -8.95 -3.33
N GLU A 84 17.71 -10.16 -3.80
CA GLU A 84 19.09 -10.68 -3.84
C GLU A 84 20.00 -9.88 -4.79
N GLU A 85 19.43 -9.36 -5.89
CA GLU A 85 20.17 -8.64 -6.93
C GLU A 85 20.41 -7.16 -6.57
N TYR A 86 19.41 -6.47 -6.01
CA TYR A 86 19.43 -5.00 -5.84
C TYR A 86 19.52 -4.53 -4.39
N CYS A 87 18.91 -5.25 -3.43
CA CYS A 87 18.82 -4.78 -2.04
C CYS A 87 19.86 -5.42 -1.13
N ALA A 88 19.99 -6.75 -1.18
CA ALA A 88 20.86 -7.51 -0.30
C ALA A 88 22.34 -7.05 -0.37
N PRO A 89 22.93 -6.78 -1.56
CA PRO A 89 24.32 -6.32 -1.64
C PRO A 89 24.55 -5.02 -0.87
N LEU A 90 23.63 -4.05 -0.97
CA LEU A 90 23.74 -2.77 -0.28
C LEU A 90 23.72 -2.94 1.24
N LEU A 91 22.81 -3.78 1.75
CA LEU A 91 22.70 -4.04 3.19
C LEU A 91 23.96 -4.70 3.77
N TYR A 92 24.53 -5.66 3.04
CA TYR A 92 25.77 -6.32 3.47
C TYR A 92 26.99 -5.42 3.36
N LEU A 93 27.10 -4.62 2.28
CA LEU A 93 28.20 -3.66 2.12
C LEU A 93 28.18 -2.56 3.18
N ALA A 94 27.01 -2.17 3.67
CA ALA A 94 26.86 -1.24 4.77
C ALA A 94 27.20 -1.82 6.16
N GLY A 95 27.60 -3.09 6.24
CA GLY A 95 27.99 -3.74 7.51
C GLY A 95 26.81 -4.07 8.44
N LEU A 96 25.59 -4.18 7.90
CA LEU A 96 24.40 -4.54 8.68
C LEU A 96 24.32 -6.05 8.93
N SER A 97 23.90 -6.46 10.12
CA SER A 97 23.55 -7.84 10.43
C SER A 97 22.12 -8.11 9.96
N VAL A 98 21.97 -8.78 8.82
CA VAL A 98 20.68 -9.00 8.16
C VAL A 98 20.18 -10.42 8.44
N ASN A 99 19.01 -10.55 9.09
CA ASN A 99 18.27 -11.80 9.20
C ASN A 99 17.12 -11.80 8.18
N VAL A 100 17.16 -12.67 7.17
CA VAL A 100 16.14 -12.74 6.12
C VAL A 100 15.15 -13.87 6.42
N VAL A 101 13.90 -13.52 6.70
CA VAL A 101 12.80 -14.44 6.96
C VAL A 101 11.86 -14.45 5.76
N VAL A 102 11.76 -15.61 5.10
CA VAL A 102 10.93 -15.79 3.91
C VAL A 102 9.53 -16.25 4.31
N THR A 103 8.49 -15.56 3.84
CA THR A 103 7.10 -15.98 4.05
C THR A 103 6.69 -17.06 3.04
N GLY A 104 5.90 -18.04 3.50
CA GLY A 104 5.38 -19.14 2.69
C GLY A 104 3.90 -18.98 2.31
N LYS A 105 3.13 -18.19 3.06
CA LYS A 105 1.70 -17.95 2.81
C LYS A 105 1.24 -16.55 3.26
N GLU A 106 0.11 -16.12 2.73
CA GLU A 106 -0.62 -14.93 3.19
C GLU A 106 -0.92 -15.02 4.69
N GLY A 107 -0.82 -13.89 5.39
CA GLY A 107 -0.96 -13.76 6.85
C GLY A 107 0.23 -14.27 7.67
N GLN A 108 1.27 -14.85 7.04
CA GLN A 108 2.43 -15.33 7.77
C GLN A 108 3.33 -14.18 8.23
N ALA A 109 3.47 -13.09 7.46
CA ALA A 109 4.30 -11.95 7.88
C ALA A 109 3.77 -11.39 9.21
N ARG A 110 2.45 -11.24 9.28
CA ARG A 110 1.74 -10.84 10.49
C ARG A 110 2.05 -11.76 11.67
N THR A 111 1.90 -13.07 11.49
CA THR A 111 2.10 -14.05 12.58
C THR A 111 3.55 -14.07 13.07
N LEU A 112 4.51 -13.91 12.16
CA LEU A 112 5.93 -13.86 12.49
C LEU A 112 6.27 -12.62 13.33
N ILE A 113 5.74 -11.45 12.96
CA ILE A 113 5.99 -10.21 13.72
C ILE A 113 5.28 -10.22 15.07
N GLU A 114 4.06 -10.76 15.13
CA GLU A 114 3.29 -10.91 16.37
C GLU A 114 4.06 -11.76 17.40
N LYS A 115 4.91 -12.69 16.93
CA LYS A 115 5.76 -13.59 17.74
C LYS A 115 7.24 -13.23 17.74
N LEU A 116 7.63 -12.07 17.20
CA LEU A 116 9.03 -11.69 17.12
C LEU A 116 9.55 -11.30 18.51
N GLU A 117 10.20 -12.24 19.17
CA GLU A 117 10.86 -12.06 20.47
C GLU A 117 12.30 -11.54 20.33
N GLU A 118 12.93 -11.76 19.17
CA GLU A 118 14.30 -11.34 18.89
C GLU A 118 14.46 -9.82 18.93
N ALA A 119 15.51 -9.36 19.63
CA ALA A 119 15.87 -7.95 19.72
C ALA A 119 16.49 -7.46 18.40
N THR A 120 15.62 -7.06 17.47
CA THR A 120 15.99 -6.40 16.21
C THR A 120 15.93 -4.89 16.35
N ASP A 121 16.84 -4.17 15.68
CA ASP A 121 16.89 -2.70 15.72
C ASP A 121 15.92 -2.09 14.68
N ALA A 122 15.56 -2.85 13.63
CA ALA A 122 14.55 -2.46 12.65
C ALA A 122 13.92 -3.68 11.96
N ILE A 123 12.64 -3.57 11.58
CA ILE A 123 11.97 -4.55 10.73
C ILE A 123 11.87 -3.97 9.32
N VAL A 124 12.27 -4.73 8.31
CA VAL A 124 12.24 -4.33 6.90
C VAL A 124 11.34 -5.28 6.13
N VAL A 125 10.36 -4.77 5.42
CA VAL A 125 9.40 -5.57 4.65
C VAL A 125 9.77 -5.52 3.17
N ALA A 126 10.24 -6.63 2.62
CA ALA A 126 10.41 -6.80 1.18
C ALA A 126 9.14 -7.40 0.57
N GLY A 127 8.24 -6.52 0.13
CA GLY A 127 6.94 -6.89 -0.42
C GLY A 127 6.24 -5.74 -1.14
N GLY A 128 4.91 -5.87 -1.28
CA GLY A 128 4.03 -4.78 -1.70
C GLY A 128 3.24 -4.20 -0.52
N ASP A 129 2.24 -3.38 -0.83
CA ASP A 129 1.41 -2.70 0.19
C ASP A 129 0.71 -3.69 1.16
N GLY A 130 0.21 -4.83 0.67
CA GLY A 130 -0.43 -5.84 1.53
C GLY A 130 0.53 -6.50 2.53
N THR A 131 1.71 -6.92 2.07
CA THR A 131 2.73 -7.48 2.98
C THR A 131 3.18 -6.47 4.04
N LEU A 132 3.20 -5.18 3.68
CA LEU A 132 3.47 -4.10 4.62
C LEU A 132 2.31 -3.91 5.62
N SER A 133 1.06 -3.99 5.19
CA SER A 133 -0.12 -3.93 6.06
C SER A 133 -0.17 -5.12 7.03
N GLU A 134 0.17 -6.34 6.58
CA GLU A 134 0.31 -7.51 7.43
C GLU A 134 1.36 -7.29 8.52
N ALA A 135 2.50 -6.70 8.15
CA ALA A 135 3.59 -6.43 9.07
C ALA A 135 3.20 -5.40 10.14
N VAL A 136 2.59 -4.28 9.73
CA VAL A 136 2.07 -3.26 10.65
C VAL A 136 0.98 -3.86 11.54
N THR A 137 0.12 -4.69 10.97
CA THR A 137 -0.93 -5.38 11.72
C THR A 137 -0.35 -6.35 12.76
N GLY A 138 0.68 -7.11 12.42
CA GLY A 138 1.37 -8.00 13.35
C GLY A 138 2.03 -7.23 14.49
N LEU A 139 2.65 -6.09 14.15
CA LEU A 139 3.30 -5.23 15.13
C LEU A 139 2.30 -4.62 16.12
N LEU A 140 1.20 -4.05 15.63
CA LEU A 140 0.21 -3.34 16.44
C LEU A 140 -0.78 -4.26 17.18
N ARG A 141 -0.81 -5.57 16.86
CA ARG A 141 -1.60 -6.56 17.62
C ARG A 141 -0.89 -7.09 18.86
N ARG A 142 0.41 -6.82 19.00
CA ARG A 142 1.17 -7.15 20.22
C ARG A 142 0.73 -6.26 21.39
N GLU A 143 0.87 -6.76 22.61
CA GLU A 143 0.58 -6.00 23.83
C GLU A 143 1.47 -4.76 23.97
N ASP A 144 2.76 -4.89 23.60
CA ASP A 144 3.74 -3.80 23.55
C ASP A 144 3.77 -3.07 22.20
N GLY A 145 2.92 -3.47 21.25
CA GLY A 145 3.00 -3.14 19.83
C GLY A 145 3.02 -1.65 19.53
N THR A 146 2.16 -0.88 20.18
CA THR A 146 2.09 0.58 20.07
C THR A 146 3.40 1.27 20.47
N ASN A 147 4.05 0.79 21.53
CA ASN A 147 5.30 1.37 22.02
C ASN A 147 6.47 0.98 21.11
N VAL A 148 6.47 -0.27 20.64
CA VAL A 148 7.48 -0.77 19.70
C VAL A 148 7.37 -0.02 18.36
N ALA A 149 6.17 0.12 17.79
CA ALA A 149 5.93 0.83 16.52
C ALA A 149 6.43 2.29 16.50
N ARG A 150 6.44 2.95 17.66
CA ARG A 150 6.94 4.34 17.82
C ARG A 150 8.45 4.43 17.96
N LYS A 151 9.11 3.35 18.39
CA LYS A 151 10.55 3.34 18.69
C LYS A 151 11.32 2.67 17.57
N MET A 152 10.86 1.50 17.15
CA MET A 152 11.49 0.67 16.15
C MET A 152 11.00 1.08 14.75
N PRO A 153 11.89 1.56 13.87
CA PRO A 153 11.50 1.96 12.52
C PRO A 153 11.17 0.74 11.64
N LEU A 154 10.19 0.93 10.75
CA LEU A 154 9.81 0.01 9.69
C LEU A 154 10.39 0.45 8.34
N GLY A 155 11.05 -0.47 7.64
CA GLY A 155 11.47 -0.29 6.25
C GLY A 155 10.51 -0.97 5.28
N VAL A 156 10.36 -0.41 4.08
CA VAL A 156 9.70 -1.08 2.96
C VAL A 156 10.66 -1.16 1.78
N LEU A 157 10.89 -2.36 1.26
CA LEU A 157 11.62 -2.62 0.02
C LEU A 157 10.58 -2.99 -1.06
N PRO A 158 10.34 -2.12 -2.06
CA PRO A 158 9.21 -2.21 -2.98
C PRO A 158 9.36 -3.27 -4.09
N VAL A 159 9.57 -4.53 -3.70
CA VAL A 159 9.60 -5.68 -4.62
C VAL A 159 8.21 -6.10 -5.10
N GLY A 160 7.15 -5.50 -4.55
CA GLY A 160 5.76 -5.69 -4.96
C GLY A 160 5.43 -5.18 -6.36
N LYS A 161 4.18 -5.46 -6.78
CA LYS A 161 3.58 -4.96 -8.04
C LYS A 161 3.00 -3.56 -7.84
N THR A 162 2.29 -3.37 -6.73
CA THR A 162 1.75 -2.10 -6.25
C THR A 162 2.49 -1.74 -4.96
N ASN A 163 3.05 -0.53 -4.94
CA ASN A 163 3.89 -0.03 -3.84
C ASN A 163 3.54 1.44 -3.58
N SER A 164 2.26 1.73 -3.35
CA SER A 164 1.74 3.10 -3.19
C SER A 164 2.44 3.83 -2.05
N ILE A 165 2.67 3.16 -0.91
CA ILE A 165 3.37 3.75 0.23
C ILE A 165 4.84 4.02 -0.10
N ALA A 166 5.53 3.06 -0.70
CA ALA A 166 6.94 3.24 -1.05
C ALA A 166 7.13 4.37 -2.08
N LYS A 167 6.26 4.47 -3.08
CA LYS A 167 6.29 5.58 -4.04
C LYS A 167 6.08 6.94 -3.38
N HIS A 168 5.28 7.03 -2.32
CA HIS A 168 5.15 8.28 -1.57
C HIS A 168 6.36 8.56 -0.67
N LEU A 169 6.97 7.53 -0.08
CA LEU A 169 8.19 7.67 0.74
C LEU A 169 9.43 8.03 -0.09
N PHE A 170 9.45 7.60 -1.35
CA PHE A 170 10.57 7.70 -2.29
C PHE A 170 10.10 8.32 -3.63
N SER A 171 9.38 9.44 -3.55
CA SER A 171 8.69 10.05 -4.70
C SER A 171 9.60 10.43 -5.87
N GLN A 172 10.88 10.69 -5.63
CA GLN A 172 11.85 11.09 -6.65
C GLN A 172 12.40 9.91 -7.49
N SER A 173 12.11 8.68 -7.08
CA SER A 173 12.49 7.45 -7.79
C SER A 173 11.28 6.61 -8.20
N ALA A 174 10.06 7.15 -8.10
CA ALA A 174 8.82 6.40 -8.36
C ALA A 174 8.72 5.83 -9.80
N ASP A 175 9.46 6.41 -10.75
CA ASP A 175 9.41 6.07 -12.17
C ASP A 175 10.35 4.92 -12.56
N ASP A 176 11.50 4.78 -11.89
CA ASP A 176 12.46 3.69 -12.15
C ASP A 176 12.46 2.69 -10.99
N ARG A 177 12.05 1.46 -11.29
CA ARG A 177 11.95 0.35 -10.33
C ARG A 177 13.28 0.06 -9.64
N ILE A 178 14.40 0.07 -10.36
CA ILE A 178 15.70 -0.29 -9.79
C ILE A 178 16.17 0.83 -8.87
N LYS A 179 16.06 2.09 -9.31
CA LYS A 179 16.34 3.26 -8.49
C LYS A 179 15.47 3.28 -7.22
N LEU A 180 14.19 2.95 -7.33
CA LEU A 180 13.26 2.89 -6.20
C LEU A 180 13.70 1.85 -5.15
N LEU A 181 14.13 0.66 -5.59
CA LEU A 181 14.66 -0.38 -4.70
C LEU A 181 15.96 0.06 -4.03
N ALA A 182 16.87 0.66 -4.78
CA ALA A 182 18.15 1.15 -4.27
C ALA A 182 17.95 2.26 -3.23
N GLU A 183 17.15 3.28 -3.54
CA GLU A 183 16.85 4.38 -2.61
C GLU A 183 16.13 3.89 -1.35
N ALA A 184 15.16 2.97 -1.49
CA ALA A 184 14.49 2.38 -0.35
C ALA A 184 15.46 1.63 0.56
N THR A 185 16.43 0.92 -0.03
CA THR A 185 17.47 0.21 0.72
C THR A 185 18.44 1.17 1.40
N MET A 186 18.86 2.22 0.69
CA MET A 186 19.73 3.26 1.26
C MET A 186 19.05 4.03 2.39
N ALA A 187 17.73 4.26 2.33
CA ALA A 187 16.99 4.88 3.43
C ALA A 187 17.06 4.06 4.73
N VAL A 188 17.07 2.72 4.63
CA VAL A 188 17.27 1.82 5.78
C VAL A 188 18.70 1.95 6.33
N ILE A 189 19.68 2.07 5.43
CA ILE A 189 21.11 2.22 5.79
C ILE A 189 21.35 3.56 6.48
N LEU A 190 20.83 4.66 5.93
CA LEU A 190 21.02 6.03 6.43
C LEU A 190 20.19 6.38 7.67
N GLU A 191 19.27 5.51 8.10
CA GLU A 191 18.45 5.68 9.31
C GLU A 191 17.47 6.87 9.30
N ALA A 192 17.31 7.54 8.16
CA ALA A 192 16.35 8.64 8.05
C ALA A 192 14.93 8.09 8.18
N SER A 193 14.23 8.44 9.26
CA SER A 193 12.88 7.98 9.53
C SER A 193 11.92 9.13 9.80
N LYS A 194 10.66 8.95 9.41
CA LYS A 194 9.56 9.87 9.68
C LYS A 194 8.36 9.11 10.27
N PRO A 195 7.56 9.73 11.13
CA PRO A 195 6.30 9.14 11.58
C PRO A 195 5.28 9.12 10.43
N LEU A 196 4.48 8.05 10.37
CA LEU A 196 3.36 7.89 9.45
C LEU A 196 2.09 7.56 10.20
N ASP A 197 0.98 7.91 9.57
CA ASP A 197 -0.36 7.61 10.08
C ASP A 197 -0.73 6.14 9.78
N VAL A 198 -1.53 5.53 10.64
CA VAL A 198 -2.05 4.17 10.43
C VAL A 198 -3.57 4.20 10.51
N ILE A 199 -4.25 3.47 9.65
CA ILE A 199 -5.70 3.28 9.72
C ILE A 199 -5.98 1.98 10.46
N LYS A 200 -6.75 2.05 11.54
CA LYS A 200 -7.28 0.88 12.25
C LYS A 200 -8.65 0.53 11.68
N PHE A 201 -8.79 -0.66 11.14
CA PHE A 201 -10.05 -1.24 10.69
C PHE A 201 -10.54 -2.27 11.72
N GLN A 202 -11.62 -1.93 12.41
CA GLN A 202 -12.27 -2.81 13.37
C GLN A 202 -13.60 -3.29 12.79
N VAL A 203 -13.81 -4.61 12.73
CA VAL A 203 -15.12 -5.16 12.37
C VAL A 203 -16.09 -4.85 13.51
N LEU A 204 -17.21 -4.22 13.17
CA LEU A 204 -18.27 -3.92 14.12
C LEU A 204 -19.04 -5.20 14.46
N PRO A 205 -19.35 -5.43 15.76
CA PRO A 205 -20.15 -6.58 16.14
C PRO A 205 -21.52 -6.49 15.45
N THR A 206 -21.92 -7.60 14.85
CA THR A 206 -23.25 -7.80 14.25
C THR A 206 -23.85 -9.02 14.93
N ASP A 207 -25.18 -9.13 14.99
CA ASP A 207 -25.87 -10.21 15.72
C ASP A 207 -25.26 -11.59 15.41
N GLY A 208 -24.64 -12.21 16.42
CA GLY A 208 -24.03 -13.54 16.33
C GLY A 208 -22.56 -13.62 15.93
N ASN A 209 -21.83 -12.50 15.76
CA ASN A 209 -20.39 -12.51 15.49
C ASN A 209 -19.62 -11.54 16.40
N GLU A 210 -18.76 -12.08 17.26
CA GLU A 210 -17.85 -11.28 18.06
C GLU A 210 -16.87 -10.56 17.13
N GLY A 211 -16.81 -9.23 17.20
CA GLY A 211 -15.99 -8.41 16.32
C GLY A 211 -14.56 -8.95 16.22
N GLY A 212 -14.14 -9.33 15.02
CA GLY A 212 -12.83 -9.94 14.79
C GLY A 212 -11.67 -9.01 15.20
N LYS A 213 -10.46 -9.58 15.37
CA LYS A 213 -9.26 -8.80 15.71
C LYS A 213 -8.99 -7.66 14.68
N PRO A 214 -8.59 -6.45 15.11
CA PRO A 214 -8.44 -5.27 14.26
C PRO A 214 -7.35 -5.40 13.21
N VAL A 215 -7.64 -5.06 11.95
CA VAL A 215 -6.65 -4.98 10.86
C VAL A 215 -6.11 -3.55 10.80
N TYR A 216 -4.84 -3.39 10.46
CA TYR A 216 -4.20 -2.09 10.33
C TYR A 216 -3.68 -1.92 8.91
N GLY A 217 -3.94 -0.77 8.30
CA GLY A 217 -3.45 -0.40 6.98
C GLY A 217 -2.76 0.96 6.97
N LEU A 218 -1.96 1.23 5.95
CA LEU A 218 -1.24 2.48 5.76
C LEU A 218 -1.81 3.31 4.60
N ALA A 219 -2.31 2.67 3.54
CA ALA A 219 -2.77 3.38 2.35
C ALA A 219 -4.26 3.68 2.41
N GLY A 220 -5.10 2.64 2.49
CA GLY A 220 -6.54 2.83 2.45
C GLY A 220 -7.36 1.58 2.16
N LEU A 221 -8.67 1.83 2.02
CA LEU A 221 -9.70 0.87 1.72
C LEU A 221 -10.37 1.25 0.39
N GLU A 222 -10.55 0.28 -0.49
CA GLU A 222 -11.24 0.43 -1.76
C GLU A 222 -12.38 -0.59 -1.90
N TRP A 223 -13.54 -0.13 -2.34
CA TRP A 223 -14.73 -0.95 -2.51
C TRP A 223 -15.52 -0.48 -3.74
N GLY A 224 -15.78 -1.36 -4.70
CA GLY A 224 -16.57 -1.02 -5.88
C GLY A 224 -16.11 -1.69 -7.17
N ALA A 225 -16.75 -1.31 -8.28
CA ALA A 225 -16.62 -1.97 -9.58
C ALA A 225 -15.21 -1.87 -10.19
N PHE A 226 -14.54 -0.72 -10.03
CA PHE A 226 -13.19 -0.50 -10.55
C PHE A 226 -12.15 -1.38 -9.88
N ARG A 227 -12.25 -1.53 -8.54
CA ARG A 227 -11.39 -2.39 -7.73
C ARG A 227 -11.56 -3.85 -8.12
N ASP A 228 -12.79 -4.33 -8.26
CA ASP A 228 -13.07 -5.72 -8.64
C ASP A 228 -12.60 -6.05 -10.06
N THR A 229 -12.66 -5.08 -10.96
CA THR A 229 -12.15 -5.21 -12.32
C THR A 229 -10.62 -5.30 -12.32
N ASN A 230 -9.95 -4.45 -11.55
CA ASN A 230 -8.49 -4.50 -11.37
C ASN A 230 -8.04 -5.85 -10.76
N ALA A 231 -8.77 -6.40 -9.79
CA ALA A 231 -8.47 -7.72 -9.21
C ALA A 231 -8.53 -8.86 -10.25
N ARG A 232 -9.40 -8.73 -11.27
CA ARG A 232 -9.57 -9.74 -12.33
C ARG A 232 -8.60 -9.56 -13.50
N ARG A 233 -7.77 -8.51 -13.54
CA ARG A 233 -6.91 -8.20 -14.69
C ARG A 233 -5.94 -9.32 -15.06
N ASP A 234 -5.44 -10.05 -14.07
CA ASP A 234 -4.46 -11.11 -14.30
C ASP A 234 -5.10 -12.35 -14.99
N LYS A 235 -6.44 -12.45 -15.04
CA LYS A 235 -7.14 -13.44 -15.89
C LYS A 235 -6.93 -13.18 -17.39
N TYR A 236 -6.71 -11.93 -17.77
CA TYR A 236 -6.53 -11.48 -19.15
C TYR A 236 -5.04 -11.48 -19.58
N TRP A 237 -4.24 -12.39 -19.02
CA TRP A 237 -2.79 -12.46 -19.25
C TRP A 237 -2.40 -12.56 -20.74
N TYR A 238 -3.27 -13.15 -21.57
CA TYR A 238 -3.08 -13.34 -23.01
C TYR A 238 -3.04 -12.03 -23.80
N PHE A 239 -3.58 -10.92 -23.25
CA PHE A 239 -3.47 -9.58 -23.85
C PHE A 239 -2.16 -8.84 -23.52
N GLY A 240 -1.24 -9.47 -22.78
CA GLY A 240 0.07 -8.90 -22.47
C GLY A 240 -0.04 -7.54 -21.76
N GLY A 241 0.56 -6.50 -22.35
CA GLY A 241 0.51 -5.13 -21.83
C GLY A 241 -0.90 -4.51 -21.80
N LEU A 242 -1.81 -4.98 -22.67
CA LEU A 242 -3.19 -4.49 -22.75
C LEU A 242 -4.15 -5.22 -21.80
N ARG A 243 -3.66 -6.12 -20.94
CA ARG A 243 -4.51 -6.89 -20.01
C ARG A 243 -5.37 -6.02 -19.08
N GLY A 244 -4.85 -4.88 -18.64
CA GLY A 244 -5.60 -3.92 -17.81
C GLY A 244 -6.78 -3.34 -18.60
N TYR A 245 -6.49 -2.83 -19.80
CA TYR A 245 -7.50 -2.34 -20.73
C TYR A 245 -8.57 -3.39 -21.07
N ALA A 246 -8.13 -4.61 -21.40
CA ALA A 246 -9.00 -5.74 -21.68
C ALA A 246 -9.91 -6.05 -20.49
N ALA A 247 -9.39 -6.01 -19.26
CA ALA A 247 -10.19 -6.24 -18.07
C ALA A 247 -11.38 -5.27 -17.98
N TYR A 248 -11.15 -3.98 -18.20
CA TYR A 248 -12.20 -2.96 -18.20
C TYR A 248 -13.17 -3.12 -19.37
N ILE A 249 -12.68 -3.42 -20.57
CA ILE A 249 -13.52 -3.73 -21.74
C ILE A 249 -14.44 -4.91 -21.45
N PHE A 250 -13.91 -6.07 -21.04
CA PHE A 250 -14.71 -7.27 -20.84
C PHE A 250 -15.59 -7.20 -19.60
N ALA A 251 -15.16 -6.49 -18.56
CA ALA A 251 -16.02 -6.17 -17.41
C ALA A 251 -17.18 -5.26 -17.83
N GLY A 252 -16.94 -4.34 -18.76
CA GLY A 252 -18.00 -3.51 -19.32
C GLY A 252 -18.94 -4.27 -20.28
N PHE A 253 -18.40 -5.08 -21.18
CA PHE A 253 -19.21 -5.81 -22.18
C PHE A 253 -20.10 -6.89 -21.59
N LYS A 254 -19.78 -7.46 -20.42
CA LYS A 254 -20.63 -8.46 -19.74
C LYS A 254 -21.96 -7.91 -19.18
N GLY A 255 -22.33 -6.68 -19.54
CA GLY A 255 -23.63 -6.07 -19.29
C GLY A 255 -23.71 -5.41 -17.92
N GLU A 256 -24.69 -4.51 -17.75
CA GLU A 256 -25.01 -3.66 -16.57
C GLU A 256 -24.59 -4.22 -15.21
N LYS A 257 -24.72 -5.52 -14.98
CA LYS A 257 -24.44 -6.22 -13.72
C LYS A 257 -23.01 -6.08 -13.18
N THR A 258 -22.00 -5.78 -14.00
CA THR A 258 -20.61 -5.53 -13.53
C THR A 258 -20.17 -4.07 -13.54
N ILE A 259 -20.82 -3.21 -14.33
CA ILE A 259 -20.50 -1.77 -14.41
C ILE A 259 -21.22 -0.99 -13.32
N THR A 260 -22.43 -1.43 -12.93
CA THR A 260 -23.36 -0.63 -12.10
C THR A 260 -23.78 -1.33 -10.83
N TRP A 261 -23.00 -2.29 -10.32
CA TRP A 261 -23.27 -2.73 -8.95
C TRP A 261 -22.83 -1.60 -8.03
N ASN A 262 -23.84 -0.94 -7.47
CA ASN A 262 -23.64 0.22 -6.63
C ASN A 262 -23.34 -0.25 -5.22
N VAL A 263 -22.26 0.28 -4.67
CA VAL A 263 -21.98 0.23 -3.26
C VAL A 263 -23.07 0.99 -2.54
N GLN A 264 -23.92 0.25 -1.82
CA GLN A 264 -24.95 0.79 -0.94
C GLN A 264 -24.52 0.58 0.51
N ALA A 265 -24.32 1.68 1.23
CA ALA A 265 -23.92 1.62 2.63
C ALA A 265 -24.41 2.83 3.41
N ASN A 266 -24.78 2.61 4.66
CA ASN A 266 -24.97 3.70 5.61
C ASN A 266 -23.60 4.05 6.18
N MET A 267 -23.24 5.33 6.14
CA MET A 267 -21.96 5.81 6.63
C MET A 267 -22.16 6.83 7.75
N GLU A 268 -21.38 6.70 8.81
CA GLU A 268 -21.23 7.73 9.83
C GLU A 268 -19.78 8.20 9.86
N TYR A 269 -19.56 9.52 9.92
CA TYR A 269 -18.21 10.08 10.00
C TYR A 269 -18.14 11.25 10.97
N SER A 270 -16.97 11.46 11.55
CA SER A 270 -16.66 12.65 12.37
C SER A 270 -15.62 13.52 11.68
N PRO A 271 -15.70 14.86 11.81
CA PRO A 271 -14.77 15.78 11.14
C PRO A 271 -13.34 15.66 11.70
N PRO A 272 -12.32 16.05 10.91
CA PRO A 272 -10.92 15.97 11.32
C PRO A 272 -10.64 16.92 12.49
N CYS A 273 -9.70 16.55 13.36
CA CYS A 273 -9.38 17.32 14.56
C CYS A 273 -7.86 17.39 14.78
N ASN A 274 -7.35 18.57 15.11
CA ASN A 274 -5.93 18.79 15.45
C ASN A 274 -5.53 18.32 16.86
N GLY A 275 -6.50 17.85 17.64
CA GLY A 275 -6.34 17.52 19.06
C GLY A 275 -7.19 18.46 19.93
N CYS A 276 -7.94 17.87 20.84
CA CYS A 276 -8.78 18.54 21.83
C CYS A 276 -8.91 17.64 23.07
N SER A 277 -9.53 18.11 24.13
CA SER A 277 -9.72 17.38 25.38
C SER A 277 -10.37 16.00 25.18
N ASN A 278 -11.35 15.93 24.27
CA ASN A 278 -12.07 14.69 23.95
C ASN A 278 -11.24 13.72 23.10
N CYS A 279 -10.45 14.27 22.19
CA CYS A 279 -9.60 13.52 21.29
C CYS A 279 -8.29 13.09 22.02
N TYR A 280 -7.90 13.75 23.13
CA TYR A 280 -6.64 13.55 23.87
C TYR A 280 -6.49 12.16 24.49
N GLU A 281 -7.53 11.59 25.11
CA GLU A 281 -7.45 10.24 25.69
C GLU A 281 -7.24 9.15 24.63
N GLN A 282 -7.83 9.33 23.45
CA GLN A 282 -7.81 8.33 22.37
C GLN A 282 -6.57 8.46 21.48
N ARG A 283 -6.04 9.67 21.33
CA ARG A 283 -4.91 9.98 20.44
C ARG A 283 -3.58 9.86 21.16
N LEU A 284 -3.00 8.67 21.04
CA LEU A 284 -1.70 8.35 21.62
C LEU A 284 -0.58 9.30 21.15
N ASP A 285 -0.65 9.87 19.94
CA ASP A 285 0.36 10.79 19.40
C ASP A 285 0.46 12.10 20.17
N LEU A 286 -0.61 12.47 20.88
CA LEU A 286 -0.65 13.62 21.77
C LEU A 286 -0.02 13.33 23.15
N HIS A 287 0.43 12.08 23.38
CA HIS A 287 1.13 11.63 24.60
C HIS A 287 2.57 11.21 24.29
N PRO A 288 3.48 12.16 24.00
CA PRO A 288 4.89 11.82 23.77
C PRO A 288 5.56 11.22 25.02
N ASP A 289 5.10 11.60 26.22
CA ASP A 289 5.71 11.17 27.49
C ASP A 289 5.40 9.72 27.85
N GLN A 290 4.24 9.18 27.46
CA GLN A 290 3.88 7.78 27.70
C GLN A 290 4.67 6.80 26.81
N ALA A 291 5.20 7.28 25.68
CA ALA A 291 6.13 6.51 24.86
C ALA A 291 7.49 6.29 25.57
N GLN A 292 7.80 7.05 26.63
CA GLN A 292 8.95 6.83 27.50
C GLN A 292 8.69 5.72 28.54
N SER A 293 8.14 4.58 28.12
CA SER A 293 8.16 3.37 28.96
C SER A 293 9.61 3.00 29.29
N LYS A 294 9.87 2.80 30.59
CA LYS A 294 11.08 2.22 31.20
C LYS A 294 11.25 0.77 30.75
N SER A 295 11.59 0.58 29.48
CA SER A 295 12.03 -0.72 29.00
C SER A 295 13.48 -0.93 29.44
N TRP A 296 13.85 -2.11 29.94
CA TRP A 296 15.22 -2.42 30.35
C TRP A 296 16.25 -2.20 29.22
N TRP A 297 15.82 -2.25 27.95
CA TRP A 297 16.61 -1.89 26.77
C TRP A 297 17.08 -0.42 26.76
N SER A 298 16.40 0.49 27.48
CA SER A 298 16.81 1.90 27.60
C SER A 298 17.99 2.13 28.55
N ALA A 299 18.46 1.08 29.24
CA ALA A 299 19.67 1.11 30.06
C ALA A 299 20.97 0.85 29.26
N PHE A 300 20.87 0.27 28.05
CA PHE A 300 22.03 -0.21 27.28
C PHE A 300 22.28 0.55 25.96
N GLY A 301 21.42 1.49 25.57
CA GLY A 301 21.61 2.36 24.40
C GLY A 301 21.77 3.82 24.79
N LYS A 302 22.75 4.53 24.20
CA LYS A 302 22.89 5.99 24.36
C LYS A 302 21.57 6.66 23.97
N ARG A 303 20.96 7.39 24.91
CA ARG A 303 19.84 8.31 24.64
C ARG A 303 20.30 9.32 23.60
N GLN A 304 19.82 9.24 22.37
CA GLN A 304 19.84 10.41 21.50
C GLN A 304 18.87 11.45 22.11
N PRO A 305 19.30 12.70 22.33
CA PRO A 305 18.40 13.75 22.77
C PRO A 305 17.38 14.00 21.66
N GLY A 306 16.20 13.38 21.77
CA GLY A 306 15.09 13.68 20.89
C GLY A 306 14.74 15.16 21.01
N SER A 307 14.54 15.81 19.86
CA SER A 307 13.99 17.16 19.75
C SER A 307 12.84 17.32 20.75
N VAL A 308 12.96 18.29 21.66
CA VAL A 308 11.90 18.68 22.60
C VAL A 308 10.76 19.25 21.76
N VAL A 309 9.79 18.41 21.40
CA VAL A 309 8.54 18.87 20.80
C VAL A 309 7.80 19.64 21.90
N PRO A 310 7.40 20.90 21.67
CA PRO A 310 6.68 21.66 22.69
C PRO A 310 5.41 20.91 23.08
N THR A 311 5.28 20.57 24.37
CA THR A 311 4.12 19.90 24.94
C THR A 311 2.95 20.88 24.93
N VAL A 312 2.15 20.84 23.87
CA VAL A 312 0.90 21.57 23.79
C VAL A 312 -0.11 20.85 24.70
N ASP A 313 -0.64 21.54 25.70
CA ASP A 313 -1.70 20.97 26.52
C ASP A 313 -3.04 20.99 25.75
N TYR A 314 -3.48 19.80 25.33
CA TYR A 314 -4.76 19.61 24.64
C TYR A 314 -5.93 19.41 25.59
N ARG A 315 -5.70 19.21 26.90
CA ARG A 315 -6.77 18.99 27.89
C ARG A 315 -7.67 20.22 28.06
N GLY A 316 -7.10 21.41 27.89
CA GLY A 316 -7.84 22.68 27.94
C GLY A 316 -8.51 23.09 26.63
N LYS A 317 -8.20 22.42 25.50
CA LYS A 317 -8.76 22.77 24.19
C LYS A 317 -10.07 22.03 23.95
N VAL A 318 -11.20 22.73 23.99
CA VAL A 318 -12.50 22.15 23.65
C VAL A 318 -12.78 22.37 22.17
N ASN A 319 -13.16 21.31 21.47
CA ASN A 319 -13.64 21.39 20.11
C ASN A 319 -14.99 20.67 20.04
N GLU A 320 -16.07 21.44 19.87
CA GLU A 320 -17.44 20.94 19.81
C GLU A 320 -17.65 20.03 18.58
N ASP A 321 -16.98 20.35 17.47
CA ASP A 321 -17.07 19.56 16.24
C ASP A 321 -16.42 18.17 16.37
N CYS A 322 -15.41 17.96 17.25
CA CYS A 322 -14.78 16.62 17.48
C CYS A 322 -15.81 15.58 17.97
N ARG A 323 -17.00 15.99 18.47
CA ARG A 323 -18.09 15.10 18.91
C ARG A 323 -19.21 14.93 17.88
N THR A 324 -19.22 15.75 16.83
CA THR A 324 -20.30 15.68 15.85
C THR A 324 -20.16 14.43 15.00
N VAL A 325 -21.25 13.65 14.92
CA VAL A 325 -21.35 12.49 14.03
C VAL A 325 -22.32 12.86 12.92
N ARG A 326 -21.84 12.83 11.68
CA ARG A 326 -22.64 13.09 10.49
C ARG A 326 -22.99 11.76 9.84
N LYS A 327 -24.26 11.59 9.48
CA LYS A 327 -24.77 10.42 8.77
C LYS A 327 -24.90 10.73 7.29
N LEU A 328 -24.53 9.79 6.45
CA LEU A 328 -24.63 9.88 5.01
C LEU A 328 -24.96 8.51 4.44
N ASP A 329 -26.02 8.44 3.64
CA ASP A 329 -26.32 7.25 2.87
C ASP A 329 -25.51 7.29 1.57
N VAL A 330 -24.73 6.24 1.34
CA VAL A 330 -23.77 6.14 0.24
C VAL A 330 -24.35 5.23 -0.81
N ALA A 331 -24.52 5.76 -2.03
CA ALA A 331 -24.81 5.01 -3.25
C ALA A 331 -23.79 5.41 -4.32
N THR A 332 -22.81 4.55 -4.59
CA THR A 332 -21.72 4.88 -5.53
C THR A 332 -21.18 3.66 -6.25
N SER A 333 -20.63 3.83 -7.45
CA SER A 333 -19.90 2.77 -8.17
C SER A 333 -18.48 2.52 -7.65
N ASP A 334 -17.90 3.49 -6.93
CA ASP A 334 -16.51 3.47 -6.46
C ASP A 334 -16.40 4.18 -5.11
N PHE A 335 -16.13 3.42 -4.06
CA PHE A 335 -15.87 3.92 -2.73
C PHE A 335 -14.39 3.80 -2.40
N SER A 336 -13.83 4.86 -1.83
CA SER A 336 -12.46 4.85 -1.33
C SER A 336 -12.32 5.62 -0.03
N LEU A 337 -11.46 5.10 0.82
CA LEU A 337 -11.04 5.74 2.05
C LEU A 337 -9.52 5.66 2.09
N ILE A 338 -8.84 6.80 1.96
CA ILE A 338 -7.37 6.85 1.92
C ILE A 338 -6.82 7.68 3.06
N SER A 339 -5.61 7.34 3.50
CA SER A 339 -4.86 8.14 4.48
C SER A 339 -4.22 9.36 3.83
N SER A 340 -3.86 10.31 4.70
CA SER A 340 -2.91 11.39 4.45
C SER A 340 -1.55 10.92 3.90
N ASN A 341 -1.15 9.66 4.13
CA ASN A 341 0.12 9.13 3.64
C ASN A 341 0.14 8.93 2.13
N VAL A 342 -1.02 8.80 1.48
CA VAL A 342 -1.13 8.58 0.03
C VAL A 342 -1.83 9.75 -0.65
N SER A 343 -2.63 10.52 0.09
CA SER A 343 -3.24 11.73 -0.44
C SER A 343 -2.18 12.78 -0.79
N LYS A 344 -2.31 13.39 -1.98
CA LYS A 344 -1.47 14.50 -2.44
C LYS A 344 -1.77 15.82 -1.71
N GLU A 345 -2.86 15.87 -0.94
CA GLU A 345 -3.26 17.05 -0.18
C GLU A 345 -2.57 17.08 1.18
N HIS A 346 -1.52 17.88 1.30
CA HIS A 346 -0.80 18.09 2.56
C HIS A 346 -1.58 19.04 3.49
N ASN A 347 -2.53 18.48 4.24
CA ASN A 347 -3.16 19.19 5.35
C ASN A 347 -2.36 18.98 6.64
N LYS A 348 -2.23 20.04 7.46
CA LYS A 348 -1.60 19.98 8.79
C LYS A 348 -2.41 19.14 9.80
N VAL A 349 -3.66 18.84 9.47
CA VAL A 349 -4.59 18.10 10.34
C VAL A 349 -4.59 16.63 9.92
N PRO A 350 -4.42 15.68 10.86
CA PRO A 350 -4.55 14.26 10.53
C PRO A 350 -5.98 13.95 10.14
N GLN A 351 -6.14 13.38 8.94
CA GLN A 351 -7.45 13.17 8.31
C GLN A 351 -7.44 11.93 7.41
N LEU A 352 -8.58 11.26 7.34
CA LEU A 352 -8.96 10.32 6.31
C LEU A 352 -9.69 11.08 5.22
N GLN A 353 -9.35 10.80 3.98
CA GLN A 353 -10.08 11.30 2.83
C GLN A 353 -10.99 10.18 2.32
N VAL A 354 -12.29 10.37 2.52
CA VAL A 354 -13.32 9.54 1.91
C VAL A 354 -13.66 10.15 0.56
N SER A 355 -13.69 9.33 -0.49
CA SER A 355 -14.02 9.81 -1.83
C SER A 355 -14.92 8.84 -2.56
N PHE A 356 -15.92 9.40 -3.25
CA PHE A 356 -16.97 8.67 -3.94
C PHE A 356 -16.89 8.90 -5.44
N GLY A 357 -17.09 7.85 -6.21
CA GLY A 357 -17.40 7.93 -7.62
C GLY A 357 -18.86 8.34 -7.86
N PRO A 358 -19.26 8.53 -9.12
CA PRO A 358 -20.66 8.75 -9.47
C PRO A 358 -21.51 7.50 -9.18
N GLU A 359 -22.80 7.70 -8.95
CA GLU A 359 -23.76 6.62 -8.71
C GLU A 359 -23.97 5.74 -9.94
N HIS A 360 -23.94 6.33 -11.13
CA HIS A 360 -24.04 5.61 -12.40
C HIS A 360 -22.88 6.01 -13.32
N VAL A 361 -22.21 5.02 -13.89
CA VAL A 361 -21.10 5.21 -14.84
C VAL A 361 -21.50 4.60 -16.18
N SER A 362 -21.37 5.37 -17.26
CA SER A 362 -21.58 4.84 -18.60
C SER A 362 -20.47 3.86 -18.98
N TYR A 363 -20.73 2.90 -19.87
CA TYR A 363 -19.69 1.95 -20.33
C TYR A 363 -18.43 2.66 -20.84
N ASN A 364 -18.60 3.70 -21.66
CA ASN A 364 -17.48 4.43 -22.24
C ASN A 364 -16.66 5.14 -21.16
N ASP A 365 -17.33 5.75 -20.18
CA ASP A 365 -16.64 6.44 -19.09
C ASP A 365 -15.96 5.46 -18.15
N PHE A 366 -16.56 4.30 -17.89
CA PHE A 366 -15.97 3.22 -17.08
C PHE A 366 -14.66 2.71 -17.70
N VAL A 367 -14.67 2.42 -19.01
CA VAL A 367 -13.48 1.93 -19.70
C VAL A 367 -12.40 3.00 -19.81
N LYS A 368 -12.79 4.25 -20.13
CA LYS A 368 -11.85 5.38 -20.18
C LYS A 368 -11.20 5.63 -18.82
N GLU A 369 -12.01 5.71 -17.77
CA GLU A 369 -11.57 5.91 -16.40
C GLU A 369 -10.68 4.76 -15.91
N GLY A 370 -11.08 3.52 -16.17
CA GLY A 370 -10.29 2.34 -15.82
C GLY A 370 -8.92 2.32 -16.49
N TRP A 371 -8.86 2.68 -17.77
CA TRP A 371 -7.58 2.80 -18.48
C TRP A 371 -6.70 3.92 -17.94
N ARG A 372 -7.32 5.05 -17.59
CA ARG A 372 -6.64 6.19 -16.98
C ARG A 372 -5.96 5.80 -15.67
N ARG A 373 -6.67 5.06 -14.81
CA ARG A 373 -6.17 4.53 -13.53
C ARG A 373 -5.02 3.54 -13.70
N GLU A 374 -5.09 2.65 -14.70
CA GLU A 374 -3.99 1.71 -15.00
C GLU A 374 -2.72 2.44 -15.47
N ASN A 375 -2.87 3.61 -16.12
CA ASN A 375 -1.73 4.45 -16.51
C ASN A 375 -1.18 5.31 -15.36
N GLY A 376 -1.70 5.15 -14.14
CA GLY A 376 -1.18 5.83 -12.94
C GLY A 376 -1.78 7.22 -12.70
N GLU A 377 -2.84 7.60 -13.42
CA GLU A 377 -3.57 8.83 -13.13
C GLU A 377 -4.54 8.66 -11.96
N ASP A 378 -4.81 9.76 -11.25
CA ASP A 378 -5.69 9.73 -10.09
C ASP A 378 -7.15 9.41 -10.49
N PRO A 379 -7.87 8.63 -9.67
CA PRO A 379 -9.29 8.38 -9.83
C PRO A 379 -10.11 9.69 -9.86
N SER A 380 -11.04 9.82 -10.82
CA SER A 380 -11.98 10.95 -10.83
C SER A 380 -13.08 10.71 -9.80
N ARG A 381 -12.89 11.23 -8.60
CA ARG A 381 -13.86 11.14 -7.50
C ARG A 381 -14.33 12.56 -7.14
N PRO A 382 -15.52 12.99 -7.62
CA PRO A 382 -15.95 14.38 -7.49
C PRO A 382 -16.24 14.80 -6.04
N CYS A 383 -16.68 13.86 -5.20
CA CYS A 383 -16.95 14.12 -3.79
C CYS A 383 -15.78 13.66 -2.93
N LYS A 384 -15.24 14.59 -2.13
CA LYS A 384 -14.21 14.34 -1.13
C LYS A 384 -14.70 14.82 0.23
N ILE A 385 -14.77 13.91 1.21
CA ILE A 385 -15.11 14.21 2.59
C ILE A 385 -13.89 13.93 3.46
N LEU A 386 -13.55 14.88 4.32
CA LEU A 386 -12.47 14.74 5.29
C LEU A 386 -13.05 14.27 6.62
N ALA A 387 -12.47 13.22 7.20
CA ALA A 387 -12.96 12.61 8.43
C ALA A 387 -11.82 12.16 9.36
N LYS A 388 -12.08 12.11 10.67
CA LYS A 388 -11.17 11.50 11.66
C LYS A 388 -11.44 10.00 11.80
N GLU A 389 -12.71 9.63 11.85
CA GLU A 389 -13.18 8.24 11.89
C GLU A 389 -14.39 8.05 10.97
N VAL A 390 -14.55 6.84 10.46
CA VAL A 390 -15.61 6.48 9.54
C VAL A 390 -16.16 5.10 9.93
N LYS A 391 -17.46 4.99 10.12
CA LYS A 391 -18.18 3.72 10.29
C LYS A 391 -19.00 3.46 9.05
N LEU A 392 -18.90 2.24 8.53
CA LEU A 392 -19.56 1.81 7.30
C LEU A 392 -20.41 0.58 7.60
N TRP A 393 -21.70 0.64 7.29
CA TRP A 393 -22.63 -0.49 7.33
C TRP A 393 -23.10 -0.80 5.92
N PRO A 394 -22.60 -1.88 5.29
CA PRO A 394 -23.07 -2.29 3.98
C PRO A 394 -24.55 -2.69 4.07
N VAL A 395 -25.38 -2.17 3.17
CA VAL A 395 -26.78 -2.58 3.05
C VAL A 395 -26.79 -3.92 2.32
N GLN A 396 -26.98 -5.02 3.05
CA GLN A 396 -27.15 -6.32 2.41
C GLN A 396 -28.49 -6.32 1.68
N ALA A 397 -28.50 -6.63 0.38
CA ALA A 397 -29.73 -6.89 -0.33
C ALA A 397 -30.53 -7.98 0.42
N VAL A 398 -31.69 -7.61 0.95
CA VAL A 398 -32.54 -8.45 1.81
C VAL A 398 -32.76 -9.80 1.13
N LYS A 399 -32.35 -10.88 1.80
CA LYS A 399 -32.77 -12.24 1.43
C LYS A 399 -34.29 -12.31 1.56
N HIS A 400 -35.02 -12.45 0.47
CA HIS A 400 -36.37 -12.98 0.54
C HIS A 400 -36.28 -14.40 1.11
N GLN A 401 -36.58 -14.54 2.41
CA GLN A 401 -36.97 -15.81 3.01
C GLN A 401 -38.39 -16.10 2.52
N ASP A 402 -38.52 -16.75 1.36
CA ASP A 402 -39.78 -17.37 1.00
C ASP A 402 -39.90 -18.67 1.77
N ASN A 403 -40.93 -18.71 2.62
CA ASN A 403 -41.35 -19.83 3.41
C ASN A 403 -41.47 -21.09 2.56
N ALA A 404 -40.84 -22.17 3.03
CA ALA A 404 -41.01 -23.50 2.50
C ALA A 404 -42.47 -23.97 2.73
N THR A 405 -43.25 -23.98 1.67
CA THR A 405 -44.32 -24.97 1.48
C THR A 405 -44.11 -25.59 0.11
N ALA A 406 -43.88 -26.90 0.14
CA ALA A 406 -43.52 -27.72 -0.99
C ALA A 406 -44.65 -27.81 -2.02
N SER A 407 -44.30 -27.64 -3.29
CA SER A 407 -44.76 -28.53 -4.35
C SER A 407 -43.89 -28.34 -5.61
N SER A 408 -43.68 -29.47 -6.25
CA SER A 408 -42.73 -29.79 -7.29
C SER A 408 -43.16 -29.31 -8.67
N THR A 409 -42.25 -28.64 -9.40
CA THR A 409 -42.09 -28.82 -10.85
C THR A 409 -40.68 -28.37 -11.25
N GLN A 410 -39.95 -29.27 -11.91
CA GLN A 410 -38.66 -29.01 -12.50
C GLN A 410 -38.85 -28.08 -13.70
N ASP A 411 -38.30 -26.86 -13.61
CA ASP A 411 -37.89 -26.09 -14.78
C ASP A 411 -36.56 -25.42 -14.48
N ASN A 412 -35.60 -25.66 -15.38
CA ASN A 412 -34.25 -25.11 -15.34
C ASN A 412 -34.29 -23.58 -15.54
N ILE A 413 -34.29 -22.85 -14.43
CA ILE A 413 -34.06 -21.40 -14.40
C ILE A 413 -32.58 -21.18 -14.06
N PRO A 414 -31.81 -20.39 -14.83
CA PRO A 414 -30.42 -20.14 -14.51
C PRO A 414 -30.36 -19.41 -13.17
N THR A 415 -29.73 -20.06 -12.20
CA THR A 415 -29.37 -19.47 -10.91
C THR A 415 -28.53 -18.22 -11.15
N GLY A 416 -29.11 -17.06 -10.87
CA GLY A 416 -28.41 -15.78 -10.94
C GLY A 416 -27.19 -15.75 -9.99
N PRO A 417 -26.09 -15.08 -10.35
CA PRO A 417 -24.86 -15.15 -9.56
C PRO A 417 -24.95 -14.29 -8.28
N LYS A 418 -24.91 -14.99 -7.15
CA LYS A 418 -24.92 -14.51 -5.75
C LYS A 418 -23.59 -13.89 -5.26
N ASP A 419 -22.75 -13.37 -6.17
CA ASP A 419 -21.28 -13.25 -5.91
C ASP A 419 -20.67 -11.85 -6.00
N ILE A 420 -21.45 -10.80 -6.21
CA ILE A 420 -20.88 -9.48 -6.58
C ILE A 420 -20.51 -8.63 -5.34
N GLU A 421 -21.22 -8.77 -4.22
CA GLU A 421 -21.00 -7.96 -3.00
C GLU A 421 -20.08 -8.62 -1.95
N LYS A 422 -19.00 -9.30 -2.37
CA LYS A 422 -18.23 -10.12 -1.40
C LYS A 422 -16.99 -9.45 -0.82
N TRP A 423 -16.31 -8.58 -1.56
CA TRP A 423 -14.94 -8.21 -1.21
C TRP A 423 -14.68 -6.70 -1.14
N ILE A 424 -13.97 -6.30 -0.09
CA ILE A 424 -13.36 -4.99 0.11
C ILE A 424 -11.85 -5.18 0.01
N SER A 425 -11.13 -4.22 -0.59
CA SER A 425 -9.67 -4.23 -0.58
C SER A 425 -9.17 -3.34 0.55
N ILE A 426 -8.29 -3.85 1.42
CA ILE A 426 -7.50 -3.03 2.35
C ILE A 426 -6.04 -3.18 1.92
N ASP A 427 -5.39 -2.09 1.51
CA ASP A 427 -3.99 -2.09 1.05
C ASP A 427 -3.65 -3.16 -0.02
N ASN A 428 -4.60 -3.45 -0.94
CA ASN A 428 -4.52 -4.51 -1.97
C ASN A 428 -4.70 -5.96 -1.46
N GLU A 429 -5.28 -6.16 -0.29
CA GLU A 429 -5.70 -7.46 0.22
C GLU A 429 -7.22 -7.59 0.26
N ASP A 430 -7.73 -8.75 -0.14
CA ASP A 430 -9.17 -9.03 -0.20
C ASP A 430 -9.73 -9.41 1.18
N TYR A 431 -10.70 -8.64 1.66
CA TYR A 431 -11.45 -8.91 2.90
C TYR A 431 -12.94 -9.04 2.60
N GLU A 432 -13.64 -9.88 3.36
CA GLU A 432 -15.09 -9.99 3.25
C GLU A 432 -15.79 -8.69 3.64
N VAL A 433 -16.81 -8.30 2.87
CA VAL A 433 -17.66 -7.13 3.19
C VAL A 433 -18.37 -7.36 4.52
N LYS A 434 -18.03 -6.54 5.52
CA LYS A 434 -18.64 -6.51 6.86
C LYS A 434 -18.82 -5.07 7.28
N ALA A 435 -19.60 -4.85 8.34
CA ALA A 435 -19.65 -3.53 8.97
C ALA A 435 -18.28 -3.21 9.59
N VAL A 436 -17.68 -2.09 9.21
CA VAL A 436 -16.31 -1.73 9.59
C VAL A 436 -16.26 -0.32 10.17
N HIS A 437 -15.49 -0.18 11.24
CA HIS A 437 -15.09 1.09 11.83
C HIS A 437 -13.62 1.36 11.49
N ALA A 438 -13.38 2.36 10.65
CA ALA A 438 -12.06 2.86 10.29
C ALA A 438 -11.71 4.08 11.15
N THR A 439 -10.60 4.00 11.89
CA THR A 439 -10.11 5.08 12.75
C THR A 439 -8.67 5.44 12.36
N LEU A 440 -8.38 6.72 12.15
CA LEU A 440 -7.02 7.18 11.92
C LEU A 440 -6.22 7.25 13.23
N LEU A 441 -5.05 6.63 13.24
CA LEU A 441 -4.06 6.68 14.31
C LEU A 441 -2.84 7.46 13.79
N PRO A 442 -2.76 8.76 14.05
CA PRO A 442 -1.74 9.59 13.43
C PRO A 442 -0.35 9.36 14.05
N ASN A 443 0.69 9.53 13.24
CA ASN A 443 2.11 9.46 13.63
C ASN A 443 2.47 8.22 14.49
N LEU A 444 1.80 7.10 14.27
CA LEU A 444 1.91 5.94 15.14
C LEU A 444 3.15 5.09 14.84
N VAL A 445 3.47 4.94 13.56
CA VAL A 445 4.56 4.09 13.08
C VAL A 445 5.69 4.95 12.55
N LYS A 446 6.93 4.66 12.91
CA LYS A 446 8.10 5.25 12.24
C LYS A 446 8.45 4.43 11.01
N MET A 447 8.60 5.07 9.86
CA MET A 447 9.15 4.41 8.66
C MET A 447 10.36 5.13 8.09
N PHE A 448 11.26 4.37 7.48
CA PHE A 448 12.39 4.94 6.75
C PHE A 448 11.90 5.71 5.51
N TYR A 449 12.52 6.85 5.24
CA TYR A 449 12.23 7.70 4.08
C TYR A 449 13.53 8.26 3.50
N SER A 450 13.47 8.72 2.25
CA SER A 450 14.61 9.42 1.65
C SER A 450 14.50 10.93 1.90
N PRO A 451 15.44 11.55 2.65
CA PRO A 451 15.40 12.98 2.91
C PRO A 451 15.76 13.82 1.66
N HIS A 452 16.65 13.34 0.78
CA HIS A 452 17.07 13.94 -0.50
C HIS A 452 17.68 12.88 -1.43
N VAL A 453 17.77 13.10 -2.76
CA VAL A 453 18.50 12.20 -3.68
C VAL A 453 19.92 12.01 -3.16
N ILE A 454 20.26 10.77 -2.81
CA ILE A 454 21.54 10.43 -2.19
C ILE A 454 22.67 10.53 -3.24
N ILE A 455 22.34 10.37 -4.53
CA ILE A 455 23.30 10.36 -5.65
C ILE A 455 22.71 11.11 -6.84
N LYS A 456 23.30 12.25 -7.23
CA LYS A 456 22.93 13.03 -8.42
C LYS A 456 23.47 12.42 -9.70
#